data_AF-A0A7J6TBH8-F1
#
_entry.id   AF-A0A7J6TBH8-F1
#
_cell.length_a   1.000
_cell.length_b   1.000
_cell.length_c   1.000
_cell.angle_alpha   90.00
_cell.angle_beta   90.00
_cell.angle_gamma   90.00
#
_symmetry.space_group_name_H-M   'P 1'
#
loop_
_entity.id
_entity.type
_entity.pdbx_description
1 polymer ?
#
loop_
_entity_poly.entity_id
_entity_poly.type
_entity_poly.pdbx_seq_one_letter_code
_entity_poly.pdbx_strand_id
1 'polypeptide(L)'
;MSGLGGGLLPRALLFVLHFPLPSPAWEYQSVGGKEGWLEDHNYFRCLHYAKPLMWDNKLAHKARIVAQHIQEVNMLSHSPSYDQIPPSGENLANGTAGAPSWCNKRSQLFNQHCAVGAWYKEYEQYWNCDPSKDWRTIHRLGHWTAMIWKGTN
;
A
#
# COMPACT_ATOMS: atom_id res chain seq x y z
N MET A 1 30.43 -55.45 -16.05
CA MET A 1 31.16 -54.21 -16.40
C MET A 1 30.29 -53.45 -17.38
N SER A 2 29.22 -52.80 -16.93
CA SER A 2 29.19 -51.45 -16.34
C SER A 2 29.61 -50.38 -17.35
N GLY A 3 28.61 -49.77 -18.01
CA GLY A 3 28.77 -48.56 -18.81
C GLY A 3 27.48 -47.74 -18.70
N LEU A 4 27.43 -46.87 -17.68
CA LEU A 4 26.35 -45.93 -17.43
C LEU A 4 26.37 -44.85 -18.53
N GLY A 5 25.33 -44.80 -19.37
CA GLY A 5 25.10 -43.69 -20.28
C GLY A 5 24.74 -42.44 -19.50
N GLY A 6 25.61 -41.44 -19.54
CA GLY A 6 25.40 -40.13 -18.92
C GLY A 6 24.23 -39.40 -19.56
N GLY A 7 23.14 -39.23 -18.81
CA GLY A 7 22.06 -38.32 -19.16
C GLY A 7 22.54 -36.88 -19.05
N LEU A 8 22.55 -36.15 -20.17
CA LEU A 8 22.59 -34.69 -20.13
C LEU A 8 21.27 -34.20 -19.54
N LEU A 9 21.30 -33.78 -18.28
CA LEU A 9 20.27 -32.89 -17.75
C LEU A 9 20.37 -31.56 -18.50
N PRO A 10 19.27 -31.01 -19.05
CA PRO A 10 19.30 -29.68 -19.63
C PRO A 10 19.64 -28.69 -18.51
N ARG A 11 20.77 -27.99 -18.68
CA ARG A 11 21.12 -26.83 -17.86
C ARG A 11 20.05 -25.77 -18.11
N ALA A 12 19.06 -25.68 -17.24
CA ALA A 12 18.15 -24.54 -17.22
C ALA A 12 18.97 -23.29 -16.90
N LEU A 13 19.19 -22.44 -17.90
CA LEU A 13 19.72 -21.10 -17.69
C LEU A 13 18.63 -20.30 -16.97
N LEU A 14 18.75 -20.17 -15.65
CA LEU A 14 17.92 -19.27 -14.86
C LEU A 14 18.41 -17.83 -15.12
N PHE A 15 17.86 -17.16 -16.13
CA PHE A 15 17.98 -15.70 -16.24
C PHE A 15 17.14 -15.08 -15.12
N VAL A 16 17.76 -14.74 -13.99
CA VAL A 16 17.15 -13.83 -13.02
C VAL A 16 17.18 -12.45 -13.65
N LEU A 17 16.14 -12.11 -14.41
CA LEU A 17 15.91 -10.74 -14.86
C LEU A 17 15.64 -9.89 -13.62
N HIS A 18 16.69 -9.26 -13.08
CA HIS A 18 16.52 -8.15 -12.15
C HIS A 18 15.92 -7.00 -12.94
N PHE A 19 14.59 -6.94 -13.02
CA PHE A 19 13.92 -5.73 -13.46
C PHE A 19 14.19 -4.65 -12.41
N PRO A 20 14.89 -3.56 -12.75
CA PRO A 20 15.05 -2.45 -11.82
C PRO A 20 13.65 -1.98 -11.41
N LEU A 21 13.47 -1.68 -10.12
CA LEU A 21 12.22 -1.10 -9.65
C LEU A 21 11.88 0.11 -10.53
N PRO A 22 10.62 0.25 -10.97
CA PRO A 22 10.24 1.38 -11.81
C PRO A 22 10.46 2.65 -11.00
N SER A 23 11.11 3.65 -11.61
CA SER A 23 11.31 4.95 -11.00
C SER A 23 9.97 5.66 -10.89
N PRO A 24 9.51 6.04 -9.68
CA PRO A 24 8.26 6.75 -9.52
C PRO A 24 8.28 8.11 -10.22
N ALA A 25 7.22 8.44 -10.94
CA ALA A 25 6.99 9.79 -11.46
C ALA A 25 6.55 10.78 -10.36
N TRP A 26 6.18 10.25 -9.19
CA TRP A 26 5.75 11.01 -8.01
C TRP A 26 6.85 11.03 -6.96
N GLU A 27 6.88 12.08 -6.14
CA GLU A 27 7.74 12.14 -4.96
C GLU A 27 6.88 11.94 -3.71
N TYR A 28 7.22 10.94 -2.89
CA TYR A 28 6.54 10.71 -1.62
C TYR A 28 6.72 11.91 -0.67
N GLN A 29 5.61 12.38 -0.11
CA GLN A 29 5.53 13.54 0.79
C GLN A 29 5.80 14.90 0.13
N SER A 30 5.51 15.03 -1.16
CA SER A 30 5.74 16.23 -1.95
C SER A 30 4.69 17.34 -1.72
N VAL A 31 3.41 16.97 -1.74
CA VAL A 31 2.27 17.91 -1.84
C VAL A 31 1.12 17.59 -0.89
N GLY A 32 0.37 18.62 -0.50
CA GLY A 32 -0.77 18.53 0.40
C GLY A 32 -2.05 17.98 -0.23
N GLY A 33 -3.05 17.67 0.59
CA GLY A 33 -4.45 17.55 0.15
C GLY A 33 -4.74 16.36 -0.77
N LYS A 34 -5.65 16.56 -1.73
CA LYS A 34 -6.10 15.53 -2.69
C LYS A 34 -4.92 14.97 -3.49
N GLU A 35 -4.09 15.86 -4.01
CA GLU A 35 -2.91 15.52 -4.79
C GLU A 35 -1.96 14.69 -3.93
N GLY A 36 -1.72 15.11 -2.68
CA GLY A 36 -0.86 14.40 -1.74
C GLY A 36 -1.28 12.96 -1.47
N TRP A 37 -2.58 12.75 -1.23
CA TRP A 37 -3.12 11.40 -1.10
C TRP A 37 -2.83 10.54 -2.34
N LEU A 38 -3.04 11.10 -3.53
CA LEU A 38 -2.88 10.35 -4.78
C LEU A 38 -1.40 10.08 -5.09
N GLU A 39 -0.54 11.10 -4.97
CA GLU A 39 0.90 10.99 -5.26
C GLU A 39 1.60 10.00 -4.34
N ASP A 40 1.30 10.04 -3.04
CA ASP A 40 1.91 9.12 -2.08
C ASP A 40 1.51 7.66 -2.35
N HIS A 41 0.23 7.41 -2.64
CA HIS A 41 -0.22 6.07 -3.02
C HIS A 41 0.46 5.63 -4.32
N ASN A 42 0.52 6.49 -5.32
CA ASN A 42 1.08 6.16 -6.62
C ASN A 42 2.59 5.98 -6.59
N TYR A 43 3.31 6.69 -5.71
CA TYR A 43 4.71 6.44 -5.41
C TYR A 43 4.92 4.99 -4.96
N PHE A 44 4.18 4.55 -3.92
CA PHE A 44 4.32 3.20 -3.40
C PHE A 44 3.81 2.14 -4.38
N ARG A 45 2.71 2.38 -5.08
CA ARG A 45 2.20 1.47 -6.12
C ARG A 45 3.20 1.25 -7.25
N CYS A 46 3.93 2.30 -7.64
CA CYS A 46 5.00 2.20 -8.62
C CYS A 46 6.05 1.16 -8.17
N LEU A 47 6.54 1.25 -6.93
CA LEU A 47 7.53 0.30 -6.38
C LEU A 47 7.07 -1.18 -6.43
N HIS A 48 5.77 -1.43 -6.54
CA HIS A 48 5.16 -2.77 -6.58
C HIS A 48 4.56 -3.13 -7.96
N TYR A 49 4.91 -2.39 -9.01
CA TYR A 49 4.40 -2.58 -10.37
C TYR A 49 2.86 -2.58 -10.44
N ALA A 50 2.21 -1.81 -9.57
CA ALA A 50 0.78 -1.58 -9.61
C ALA A 50 0.49 -0.30 -10.42
N LYS A 51 -0.58 -0.32 -11.24
CA LYS A 51 -0.99 0.84 -12.02
C LYS A 51 -1.32 2.02 -11.10
N PRO A 52 -1.03 3.27 -11.47
CA PRO A 52 -1.41 4.41 -10.66
C PRO A 52 -2.94 4.48 -10.51
N LEU A 53 -3.38 4.93 -9.35
CA LEU A 53 -4.78 5.25 -9.05
C LEU A 53 -5.14 6.60 -9.64
N MET A 54 -6.45 6.79 -9.83
CA MET A 54 -7.06 8.08 -10.08
C MET A 54 -7.94 8.51 -8.90
N TRP A 55 -8.10 9.82 -8.73
CA TRP A 55 -8.99 10.35 -7.69
C TRP A 55 -10.46 10.21 -8.08
N ASP A 56 -11.27 9.63 -7.20
CA ASP A 56 -12.72 9.58 -7.31
C ASP A 56 -13.38 10.47 -6.24
N ASN A 57 -14.14 11.49 -6.69
CA ASN A 57 -14.83 12.42 -5.80
C ASN A 57 -15.94 11.75 -4.96
N LYS A 58 -16.57 10.68 -5.46
CA LYS A 58 -17.58 9.91 -4.70
C LYS A 58 -16.92 9.13 -3.58
N LEU A 59 -15.78 8.49 -3.84
CA LEU A 59 -15.00 7.81 -2.79
C LEU A 59 -14.48 8.80 -1.76
N ALA A 60 -13.97 9.95 -2.18
CA ALA A 60 -13.53 11.00 -1.28
C ALA A 60 -14.67 11.52 -0.37
N HIS A 61 -15.88 11.67 -0.94
CA HIS A 61 -17.06 12.04 -0.18
C HIS A 61 -17.46 10.97 0.84
N LYS A 62 -17.46 9.69 0.46
CA LYS A 62 -17.69 8.56 1.38
C LYS A 62 -16.66 8.56 2.52
N ALA A 63 -15.37 8.67 2.19
CA ALA A 63 -14.29 8.67 3.17
C ALA A 63 -14.44 9.83 4.17
N ARG A 64 -14.89 11.01 3.71
CA ARG A 64 -15.20 12.14 4.59
C ARG A 64 -16.33 11.81 5.58
N ILE A 65 -17.42 11.21 5.10
CA ILE A 65 -18.55 10.81 5.95
C ILE A 65 -18.09 9.81 7.02
N VAL A 66 -17.30 8.81 6.63
CA VAL A 66 -16.74 7.81 7.55
C VAL A 66 -15.83 8.46 8.59
N ALA A 67 -14.94 9.38 8.18
CA ALA A 67 -14.07 10.11 9.09
C ALA A 67 -14.86 10.97 10.10
N GLN A 68 -15.93 11.64 9.65
CA GLN A 68 -16.83 12.39 10.52
C GLN A 68 -17.53 11.48 11.53
N HIS A 69 -18.05 10.34 11.08
CA HIS A 69 -18.67 9.36 11.96
C HIS A 69 -17.70 8.83 13.02
N ILE A 70 -16.48 8.44 12.62
CA ILE A 70 -15.41 7.98 13.54
C ILE A 70 -15.11 9.05 14.60
N GLN A 71 -15.08 10.33 14.21
CA GLN A 71 -14.88 11.44 15.13
C GLN A 71 -16.04 11.58 16.11
N GLU A 72 -17.28 11.48 15.64
CA GLU A 72 -18.49 11.59 16.46
C GLU A 72 -18.58 10.48 17.52
N VAL A 73 -18.26 9.24 17.14
CA VAL A 73 -18.33 8.09 18.06
C VAL A 73 -17.02 7.83 18.81
N ASN A 74 -15.96 8.58 18.50
CA ASN A 74 -14.61 8.43 19.06
C ASN A 74 -14.08 6.99 19.02
N MET A 75 -14.36 6.27 17.93
CA MET A 75 -13.99 4.87 17.76
C MET A 75 -13.55 4.61 16.32
N LEU A 76 -12.35 4.06 16.16
CA LEU A 76 -11.84 3.67 14.84
C LEU A 76 -12.47 2.33 14.43
N SER A 77 -13.51 2.40 13.60
CA SER A 77 -14.18 1.22 13.07
C SER A 77 -14.44 1.34 11.57
N HIS A 78 -14.32 0.22 10.87
CA HIS A 78 -14.61 0.15 9.45
C HIS A 78 -16.07 0.45 9.13
N SER A 79 -16.31 1.09 7.99
CA SER A 79 -17.64 1.24 7.42
C SER A 79 -18.05 -0.01 6.61
N PRO A 80 -19.34 -0.22 6.29
CA PRO A 80 -19.77 -1.24 5.33
C PRO A 80 -19.46 -0.81 3.88
N SER A 81 -18.21 -0.42 3.62
CA SER A 81 -17.74 0.24 2.39
C SER A 81 -17.97 -0.57 1.11
N TYR A 82 -18.03 -1.90 1.22
CA TYR A 82 -18.36 -2.82 0.13
C TYR A 82 -19.85 -2.86 -0.25
N ASP A 83 -20.75 -2.52 0.69
CA ASP A 83 -22.21 -2.46 0.44
C ASP A 83 -22.66 -1.07 -0.04
N GLN A 84 -21.77 -0.09 0.01
CA GLN A 84 -22.01 1.28 -0.43
C GLN A 84 -21.59 1.49 -1.88
N ILE A 85 -22.18 2.46 -2.57
CA ILE A 85 -21.88 2.75 -3.98
C ILE A 85 -21.00 4.01 -4.13
N PRO A 86 -19.89 3.94 -4.89
CA PRO A 86 -19.30 2.73 -5.46
C PRO A 86 -18.66 1.85 -4.37
N PRO A 87 -18.66 0.51 -4.52
CA PRO A 87 -18.03 -0.39 -3.55
C PRO A 87 -16.52 -0.12 -3.51
N SER A 88 -15.93 -0.17 -2.32
CA SER A 88 -14.53 0.20 -2.12
C SER A 88 -13.88 -0.57 -0.99
N GLY A 89 -12.57 -0.82 -1.10
CA GLY A 89 -11.75 -1.10 0.08
C GLY A 89 -11.62 0.14 0.97
N GLU A 90 -11.14 -0.06 2.21
CA GLU A 90 -11.01 1.02 3.18
C GLU A 90 -9.76 0.83 4.03
N ASN A 91 -8.94 1.88 4.10
CA ASN A 91 -7.86 2.01 5.08
C ASN A 91 -8.22 3.12 6.05
N LEU A 92 -8.00 2.86 7.35
CA LEU A 92 -8.23 3.83 8.40
C LEU A 92 -6.90 4.18 9.07
N ALA A 93 -6.76 5.44 9.44
CA ALA A 93 -5.65 5.90 10.27
C ALA A 93 -6.22 6.83 11.32
N ASN A 94 -5.76 6.66 12.56
CA ASN A 94 -6.00 7.60 13.63
C ASN A 94 -4.65 8.15 14.09
N GLY A 95 -4.59 9.46 14.21
CA GLY A 95 -3.46 10.19 14.76
C GLY A 95 -3.97 11.53 15.24
N THR A 96 -3.33 12.08 16.26
CA THR A 96 -3.68 13.42 16.74
C THR A 96 -3.19 14.42 15.70
N ALA A 97 -4.12 15.00 14.93
CA ALA A 97 -3.80 16.04 13.96
C ALA A 97 -3.05 17.18 14.65
N GLY A 98 -1.89 17.57 14.12
CA GLY A 98 -1.06 18.59 14.76
C GLY A 98 -0.17 18.09 15.90
N ALA A 99 -0.18 16.80 16.26
CA ALA A 99 0.77 16.25 17.22
C ALA A 99 2.11 15.89 16.55
N PRO A 100 3.22 15.97 17.30
CA PRO A 100 4.52 15.48 16.87
C PRO A 100 4.44 14.05 16.32
N SER A 101 4.90 13.86 15.09
CA SER A 101 4.95 12.56 14.44
C SER A 101 6.23 12.43 13.61
N TRP A 102 6.86 11.27 13.70
CA TRP A 102 8.14 10.97 13.04
C TRP A 102 7.96 10.37 11.63
N CYS A 103 6.76 10.46 11.08
CA CYS A 103 6.39 9.81 9.83
C CYS A 103 6.48 10.75 8.62
N ASN A 104 6.83 12.02 8.80
CA ASN A 104 6.92 13.01 7.74
C ASN A 104 8.29 13.72 7.72
N LYS A 105 8.91 13.82 6.54
CA LYS A 105 10.22 14.46 6.28
C LYS A 105 10.15 15.99 6.21
N ARG A 106 8.95 16.54 5.99
CA ARG A 106 8.67 17.97 5.73
C ARG A 106 7.82 18.64 6.81
N SER A 107 7.08 17.88 7.62
CA SER A 107 6.28 18.39 8.75
C SER A 107 6.45 17.49 9.95
N GLN A 108 6.61 18.07 11.14
CA GLN A 108 6.61 17.29 12.39
C GLN A 108 5.19 16.97 12.86
N LEU A 109 4.14 17.40 12.15
CA LEU A 109 2.75 17.18 12.54
C LEU A 109 2.11 16.01 11.79
N PHE A 110 1.28 15.23 12.48
CA PHE A 110 0.52 14.15 11.83
C PHE A 110 -0.38 14.71 10.72
N ASN A 111 -0.23 14.17 9.50
CA ASN A 111 -1.00 14.54 8.30
C ASN A 111 -1.17 13.34 7.35
N GLN A 112 -1.66 13.56 6.12
CA GLN A 112 -1.95 12.46 5.19
C GLN A 112 -0.75 11.59 4.86
N HIS A 113 0.44 12.20 4.72
CA HIS A 113 1.69 11.51 4.44
C HIS A 113 2.01 10.47 5.53
N CYS A 114 1.70 10.83 6.78
CA CYS A 114 1.87 9.93 7.90
C CYS A 114 0.96 8.72 7.86
N ALA A 115 -0.31 8.89 7.47
CA ALA A 115 -1.24 7.77 7.30
C ALA A 115 -0.74 6.82 6.20
N VAL A 116 -0.39 7.35 5.02
CA VAL A 116 0.10 6.55 3.89
C VAL A 116 1.40 5.82 4.24
N GLY A 117 2.34 6.51 4.89
CA GLY A 117 3.58 5.89 5.36
C GLY A 117 3.36 4.82 6.43
N ALA A 118 2.44 5.04 7.38
CA ALA A 118 2.13 4.07 8.42
C ALA A 118 1.51 2.79 7.83
N TRP A 119 0.61 2.92 6.85
CA TRP A 119 0.06 1.79 6.12
C TRP A 119 1.13 1.03 5.34
N TYR A 120 2.05 1.75 4.68
CA TYR A 120 3.13 1.10 3.93
C TYR A 120 4.15 0.37 4.82
N LYS A 121 4.38 0.83 6.06
CA LYS A 121 5.31 0.17 7.00
C LYS A 121 4.96 -1.29 7.29
N GLU A 122 3.72 -1.71 7.08
CA GLU A 122 3.35 -3.13 7.16
C GLU A 122 4.17 -4.00 6.20
N TYR A 123 4.50 -3.49 5.00
CA TYR A 123 5.42 -4.15 4.08
C TYR A 123 6.81 -4.31 4.70
N GLU A 124 7.39 -3.23 5.20
CA GLU A 124 8.75 -3.22 5.74
C GLU A 124 8.88 -4.13 6.97
N GLN A 125 7.85 -4.16 7.81
CA GLN A 125 7.86 -4.87 9.09
C GLN A 125 7.49 -6.35 8.97
N TYR A 126 6.52 -6.69 8.12
CA TYR A 126 5.91 -8.02 8.13
C TYR A 126 6.16 -8.82 6.84
N TRP A 127 6.19 -8.17 5.68
CA TRP A 127 6.37 -8.85 4.39
C TRP A 127 7.83 -8.88 3.93
N ASN A 128 8.44 -7.71 3.72
CA ASN A 128 9.80 -7.47 3.20
C ASN A 128 10.15 -8.35 1.98
N CYS A 129 9.19 -8.56 1.08
CA CYS A 129 9.34 -9.41 -0.10
C CYS A 129 9.77 -10.86 0.19
N ASP A 130 9.44 -11.39 1.36
CA ASP A 130 9.74 -12.79 1.71
C ASP A 130 8.76 -13.74 1.02
N PRO A 131 9.18 -14.46 -0.05
CA PRO A 131 8.29 -15.31 -0.83
C PRO A 131 7.97 -16.63 -0.10
N SER A 132 8.63 -16.91 1.03
CA SER A 132 8.38 -18.12 1.82
C SER A 132 7.12 -18.01 2.69
N LYS A 133 6.59 -16.79 2.85
CA LYS A 133 5.39 -16.54 3.65
C LYS A 133 4.13 -16.54 2.79
N ASP A 134 3.02 -17.00 3.36
CA ASP A 134 1.69 -16.74 2.79
C ASP A 134 1.17 -15.41 3.35
N TRP A 135 0.98 -14.42 2.47
CA TRP A 135 0.49 -13.10 2.86
C TRP A 135 -0.88 -13.16 3.55
N ARG A 136 -1.69 -14.20 3.28
CA ARG A 136 -3.03 -14.38 3.86
C ARG A 136 -2.99 -14.77 5.34
N THR A 137 -1.87 -15.33 5.81
CA THR A 137 -1.72 -15.78 7.20
C THR A 137 -1.06 -14.73 8.08
N ILE A 138 -0.59 -13.62 7.51
CA ILE A 138 0.11 -12.58 8.26
C ILE A 138 -0.92 -11.54 8.72
N HIS A 139 -1.08 -11.45 10.04
CA HIS A 139 -1.87 -10.38 10.64
C HIS A 139 -1.22 -9.01 10.37
N ARG A 140 -2.04 -7.97 10.15
CA ARG A 140 -1.58 -6.58 9.95
C ARG A 140 -0.82 -6.33 8.63
N LEU A 141 -1.24 -7.00 7.56
CA LEU A 141 -0.85 -6.64 6.18
C LEU A 141 -1.98 -5.97 5.39
N GLY A 142 -3.13 -5.75 6.02
CA GLY A 142 -4.34 -5.29 5.34
C GLY A 142 -4.18 -3.90 4.72
N HIS A 143 -3.52 -2.98 5.42
CA HIS A 143 -3.38 -1.62 4.90
C HIS A 143 -2.43 -1.56 3.71
N TRP A 144 -1.26 -2.22 3.81
CA TRP A 144 -0.31 -2.26 2.71
C TRP A 144 -0.90 -2.99 1.50
N THR A 145 -1.50 -4.17 1.69
CA THR A 145 -2.09 -4.93 0.57
C THR A 145 -3.19 -4.16 -0.14
N ALA A 146 -4.03 -3.41 0.60
CA ALA A 146 -5.03 -2.53 0.01
C ALA A 146 -4.39 -1.41 -0.84
N MET A 147 -3.29 -0.79 -0.39
CA MET A 147 -2.59 0.24 -1.14
C MET A 147 -2.08 -0.26 -2.50
N ILE A 148 -1.47 -1.45 -2.52
CA ILE A 148 -0.83 -2.00 -3.73
C ILE A 148 -1.71 -2.97 -4.52
N TRP A 149 -3.00 -3.07 -4.17
CA TRP A 149 -3.93 -3.98 -4.83
C TRP A 149 -4.03 -3.65 -6.32
N LYS A 150 -3.57 -4.58 -7.18
CA LYS A 150 -3.49 -4.37 -8.64
C LYS A 150 -4.86 -4.33 -9.31
N GLY A 151 -5.89 -4.86 -8.66
CA GLY A 151 -7.27 -4.81 -9.13
C GLY A 151 -7.95 -3.45 -8.91
N THR A 152 -7.34 -2.54 -8.15
CA THR A 152 -7.85 -1.18 -7.91
C THR A 152 -7.26 -0.20 -8.92
N ASN A 153 -8.08 0.71 -9.42
CA ASN A 153 -7.73 1.76 -10.39
C ASN A 153 -8.30 3.14 -10.01
#